data_AF-A0A2E5X290-F1
#
_entry.id   AF-A0A2E5X290-F1
#
_cell.length_a   1.000
_cell.length_b   1.000
_cell.length_c   1.000
_cell.angle_alpha   90.00
_cell.angle_beta   90.00
_cell.angle_gamma   90.00
#
_symmetry.space_group_name_H-M   'P 1'
#
loop_
_entity.id
_entity.type
_entity.pdbx_description
1 polymer ?
#
loop_
_entity_poly.entity_id
_entity_poly.type
_entity_poly.pdbx_seq_one_letter_code
_entity_poly.pdbx_strand_id
1 'polypeptide(L)'
;MPIRSRGPYGSAVAAILPIPFLNRTGSCSEACVNRTRHATPPRAETRPMKQQRLSAFALLLAASCAGVPVDEFSHSDSNHLFDLLDSNRDGSLSPFEALDALLVISEEGELTRDNLGAFLSSYAEEELADRRDFFDICDSDLDGSLAVDELPDDFASMMLGLDANGDGTISWSEFRLTNIQNSEMMARGEGAGLYAEFVEEIGSPVKLEGSPLELIEELRMFDLDGDGIVTQQETVHVIREELAGATFEITGDSAIMRGVINVTTPPRVLELAFMNPEIQTIVLVNSPGSIDDVACTRAGRYIRQLGLNTHVPANGEVASGGVDLFLSGNNRSAEPGALFGIHSWARGPVPATELPKDHEDHLLYLSYYEEMGIPAKFYWRSIASAPPEGIHWMTEEEFELFDFFTDERSDLE
;
A
#
# COMPACT_ATOMS: atom_id res chain seq x y z
N MET A 1 -26.67 -22.92 9.93
CA MET A 1 -26.51 -21.81 10.90
C MET A 1 -26.11 -20.60 10.08
N PRO A 2 -26.64 -19.40 10.36
CA PRO A 2 -26.51 -18.28 9.43
C PRO A 2 -25.06 -17.81 9.43
N ILE A 3 -24.46 -17.86 8.24
CA ILE A 3 -23.17 -17.29 7.90
C ILE A 3 -23.39 -15.77 7.93
N ARG A 4 -22.81 -15.08 8.92
CA ARG A 4 -22.75 -13.62 8.92
C ARG A 4 -21.65 -13.20 7.94
N SER A 5 -22.02 -12.33 7.01
CA SER A 5 -21.18 -11.75 5.98
C SER A 5 -20.06 -10.93 6.61
N ARG A 6 -18.83 -11.11 6.10
CA ARG A 6 -17.69 -10.23 6.37
C ARG A 6 -18.00 -8.83 5.83
N GLY A 7 -17.58 -7.79 6.55
CA GLY A 7 -17.72 -6.39 6.14
C GLY A 7 -16.69 -6.00 5.06
N PRO A 8 -17.02 -5.05 4.17
CA PRO A 8 -16.25 -4.80 2.95
C PRO A 8 -14.96 -4.00 3.09
N TYR A 9 -14.75 -3.27 4.20
CA TYR A 9 -13.54 -2.45 4.38
C TYR A 9 -12.49 -3.15 5.25
N GLY A 10 -12.89 -3.95 6.24
CA GLY A 10 -12.00 -4.93 6.89
C GLY A 10 -11.58 -6.07 5.96
N SER A 11 -12.27 -6.25 4.82
CA SER A 11 -11.92 -7.24 3.79
C SER A 11 -10.61 -6.96 3.08
N ALA A 12 -10.23 -5.69 2.87
CA ALA A 12 -8.98 -5.37 2.18
C ALA A 12 -7.80 -5.77 3.07
N VAL A 13 -7.82 -5.39 4.36
CA VAL A 13 -6.76 -5.74 5.30
C VAL A 13 -6.76 -7.24 5.63
N ALA A 14 -7.92 -7.89 5.78
CA ALA A 14 -8.01 -9.33 6.03
C ALA A 14 -7.50 -10.21 4.87
N ALA A 15 -7.56 -9.75 3.61
CA ALA A 15 -6.93 -10.41 2.47
C ALA A 15 -5.45 -10.03 2.26
N ILE A 16 -4.97 -9.01 2.98
CA ILE A 16 -3.59 -8.48 2.98
C ILE A 16 -2.79 -9.06 4.18
N LEU A 17 -3.45 -9.65 5.18
CA LEU A 17 -2.77 -10.40 6.23
C LEU A 17 -2.08 -11.65 5.64
N PRO A 18 -0.83 -11.95 6.03
CA PRO A 18 -0.10 -13.09 5.48
C PRO A 18 -0.80 -14.41 5.84
N ILE A 19 -1.23 -15.15 4.82
CA ILE A 19 -1.72 -16.52 4.97
C ILE A 19 -0.50 -17.43 5.21
N PRO A 20 -0.50 -18.30 6.24
CA PRO A 20 0.72 -18.98 6.68
C PRO A 20 1.29 -19.94 5.64
N PHE A 21 2.63 -20.00 5.67
CA PHE A 21 3.50 -20.89 4.92
C PHE A 21 3.02 -22.35 4.98
N LEU A 22 2.53 -22.88 3.87
CA LEU A 22 2.32 -24.32 3.71
C LEU A 22 3.68 -25.04 3.60
N ASN A 23 4.10 -25.59 4.74
CA ASN A 23 5.19 -26.55 4.99
C ASN A 23 5.64 -27.41 3.78
N ARG A 24 6.96 -27.42 3.50
CA ARG A 24 7.67 -28.62 3.03
C ARG A 24 9.03 -28.80 3.72
N THR A 25 9.03 -29.67 4.71
CA THR A 25 10.24 -30.32 5.24
C THR A 25 10.92 -31.15 4.15
N GLY A 26 12.06 -30.69 3.65
CA GLY A 26 12.99 -31.47 2.84
C GLY A 26 14.28 -31.74 3.61
N SER A 27 14.44 -32.97 4.07
CA SER A 27 15.64 -33.45 4.76
C SER A 27 16.86 -33.40 3.82
N CYS A 28 17.97 -32.81 4.26
CA CYS A 28 19.31 -33.31 3.89
C CYS A 28 20.30 -33.08 5.04
N SER A 29 20.97 -34.17 5.40
CA SER A 29 21.91 -34.30 6.50
C SER A 29 23.35 -33.99 6.09
N GLU A 30 24.13 -33.62 7.11
CA GLU A 30 25.57 -33.88 7.28
C GLU A 30 26.62 -33.06 6.50
N ALA A 31 27.14 -32.06 7.21
CA ALA A 31 28.52 -31.98 7.69
C ALA A 31 29.70 -32.05 6.69
N CYS A 32 30.49 -30.97 6.64
CA CYS A 32 31.93 -31.08 6.89
C CYS A 32 32.56 -29.78 7.41
N VAL A 33 33.51 -29.98 8.32
CA VAL A 33 34.19 -29.03 9.20
C VAL A 33 35.62 -28.75 8.71
N ASN A 34 36.16 -27.59 9.11
CA ASN A 34 37.57 -27.12 9.06
C ASN A 34 38.04 -26.53 7.71
N ARG A 35 38.78 -25.42 7.62
CA ARG A 35 39.74 -24.82 8.56
C ARG A 35 40.07 -23.36 8.17
N THR A 36 40.41 -22.55 9.17
CA THR A 36 40.95 -21.19 9.10
C THR A 36 42.28 -21.05 8.34
N ARG A 37 42.51 -19.89 7.71
CA ARG A 37 43.81 -19.18 7.71
C ARG A 37 43.67 -17.71 7.27
N HIS A 38 44.18 -16.84 8.13
CA HIS A 38 44.41 -15.41 7.92
C HIS A 38 45.29 -15.12 6.70
N ALA A 39 44.93 -14.08 5.94
CA ALA A 39 45.87 -13.28 5.16
C ALA A 39 45.39 -11.81 5.10
N THR A 40 46.27 -10.91 5.52
CA THR A 40 46.15 -9.43 5.59
C THR A 40 46.36 -8.82 4.19
N PRO A 41 45.79 -7.64 3.86
CA PRO A 41 45.63 -7.18 2.48
C PRO A 41 46.88 -6.44 1.95
N PRO A 42 47.08 -6.35 0.62
CA PRO A 42 48.10 -5.47 0.07
C PRO A 42 47.62 -4.02 -0.07
N ARG A 43 48.53 -3.12 0.28
CA ARG A 43 48.45 -1.65 0.12
C ARG A 43 48.14 -1.24 -1.32
N ALA A 44 47.12 -0.42 -1.50
CA ALA A 44 46.93 0.37 -2.72
C ALA A 44 47.77 1.65 -2.66
N GLU A 45 48.43 1.94 -3.77
CA GLU A 45 49.34 3.06 -3.99
C GLU A 45 48.60 4.39 -4.06
N THR A 46 49.13 5.39 -3.35
CA THR A 46 48.71 6.79 -3.40
C THR A 46 49.24 7.48 -4.66
N ARG A 47 48.35 7.93 -5.54
CA ARG A 47 48.59 9.04 -6.50
C ARG A 47 47.33 9.91 -6.64
N PRO A 48 47.48 11.21 -6.96
CA PRO A 48 46.71 12.27 -6.30
C PRO A 48 45.38 12.62 -7.00
N MET A 49 44.35 12.80 -6.18
CA MET A 49 43.09 13.47 -6.55
C MET A 49 43.36 14.92 -6.95
N LYS A 50 43.00 15.29 -8.18
CA LYS A 50 42.79 16.69 -8.56
C LYS A 50 41.52 17.18 -7.88
N GLN A 51 41.67 17.88 -6.76
CA GLN A 51 40.68 18.85 -6.28
C GLN A 51 40.56 19.97 -7.31
N GLN A 52 39.45 20.03 -8.05
CA GLN A 52 38.97 21.27 -8.64
C GLN A 52 37.45 21.35 -8.46
N ARG A 53 37.08 22.05 -7.36
CA ARG A 53 35.96 22.98 -7.20
C ARG A 53 34.79 22.84 -8.19
N LEU A 54 33.67 22.33 -7.70
CA LEU A 54 32.32 22.81 -8.04
C LEU A 54 31.51 22.87 -6.74
N SER A 55 31.84 23.86 -5.90
CA SER A 55 30.90 24.41 -4.93
C SER A 55 30.11 25.51 -5.64
N ALA A 56 28.84 25.64 -5.26
CA ALA A 56 27.85 26.66 -5.67
C ALA A 56 26.93 26.25 -6.84
N PHE A 57 25.98 25.35 -6.56
CA PHE A 57 24.62 25.39 -7.11
C PHE A 57 23.64 24.82 -6.07
N ALA A 58 23.65 25.43 -4.88
CA ALA A 58 22.63 25.28 -3.84
C ALA A 58 22.47 26.69 -3.24
N LEU A 59 21.23 27.15 -3.10
CA LEU A 59 20.78 28.53 -2.86
C LEU A 59 20.82 29.48 -4.06
N LEU A 60 19.68 29.61 -4.77
CA LEU A 60 19.17 30.92 -5.22
C LEU A 60 17.72 30.80 -5.75
N LEU A 61 16.76 30.77 -4.83
CA LEU A 61 15.41 31.31 -5.06
C LEU A 61 15.01 32.16 -3.86
N ALA A 62 15.68 33.31 -3.75
CA ALA A 62 15.22 34.43 -2.93
C ALA A 62 15.54 35.74 -3.68
N ALA A 63 14.51 36.57 -3.79
CA ALA A 63 14.48 37.94 -4.30
C ALA A 63 14.44 38.15 -5.84
N SER A 64 13.21 38.25 -6.36
CA SER A 64 12.85 39.37 -7.24
C SER A 64 11.40 39.79 -6.95
N CYS A 65 11.22 40.56 -5.88
CA CYS A 65 10.00 41.34 -5.67
C CYS A 65 10.04 42.58 -6.57
N ALA A 66 9.22 42.60 -7.63
CA ALA A 66 8.56 43.80 -8.15
C ALA A 66 7.60 43.40 -9.28
N GLY A 67 6.32 43.19 -8.96
CA GLY A 67 5.27 43.08 -9.98
C GLY A 67 3.97 42.46 -9.48
N VAL A 68 2.95 43.32 -9.34
CA VAL A 68 1.52 43.05 -9.08
C VAL A 68 1.20 42.57 -7.64
N PRO A 69 0.16 43.11 -6.96
CA PRO A 69 -0.26 42.57 -5.68
C PRO A 69 -0.68 41.13 -5.92
N VAL A 70 0.02 40.19 -5.30
CA VAL A 70 -0.50 38.85 -5.12
C VAL A 70 -1.73 39.06 -4.25
N ASP A 71 -2.93 38.82 -4.78
CA ASP A 71 -4.10 38.64 -3.93
C ASP A 71 -3.66 37.70 -2.81
N GLU A 72 -3.70 38.20 -1.58
CA GLU A 72 -3.31 37.45 -0.39
C GLU A 72 -4.08 36.13 -0.44
N PHE A 73 -3.37 35.01 -0.65
CA PHE A 73 -3.94 33.69 -0.42
C PHE A 73 -4.57 33.77 0.97
N SER A 74 -5.88 33.57 1.04
CA SER A 74 -6.54 33.54 2.33
C SER A 74 -5.91 32.40 3.14
N HIS A 75 -5.83 32.51 4.47
CA HIS A 75 -5.17 31.47 5.29
C HIS A 75 -5.76 30.07 5.08
N SER A 76 -6.98 29.93 4.53
CA SER A 76 -7.52 28.64 4.10
C SER A 76 -6.82 28.09 2.86
N ASP A 77 -6.56 28.91 1.86
CA ASP A 77 -6.00 28.47 0.57
C ASP A 77 -4.55 28.00 0.71
N SER A 78 -3.78 28.60 1.63
CA SER A 78 -2.43 28.13 1.96
C SER A 78 -2.42 26.79 2.71
N ASN A 79 -3.45 26.52 3.49
CA ASN A 79 -3.59 25.24 4.19
C ASN A 79 -4.01 24.14 3.21
N HIS A 80 -4.95 24.41 2.31
CA HIS A 80 -5.34 23.45 1.27
C HIS A 80 -4.19 23.06 0.35
N LEU A 81 -3.32 24.02 -0.02
CA LEU A 81 -2.12 23.70 -0.78
C LEU A 81 -1.13 22.85 0.03
N PHE A 82 -0.97 23.13 1.32
CA PHE A 82 -0.12 22.31 2.17
C PHE A 82 -0.68 20.89 2.29
N ASP A 83 -1.97 20.73 2.59
CA ASP A 83 -2.65 19.45 2.74
C ASP A 83 -2.65 18.63 1.45
N LEU A 84 -2.71 19.30 0.28
CA LEU A 84 -2.57 18.64 -1.02
C LEU A 84 -1.15 18.08 -1.24
N LEU A 85 -0.13 18.85 -0.84
CA LEU A 85 1.26 18.46 -1.03
C LEU A 85 1.73 17.46 0.03
N ASP A 86 1.19 17.54 1.25
CA ASP A 86 1.41 16.62 2.38
C ASP A 86 0.50 15.40 2.27
N SER A 87 0.76 14.56 1.25
CA SER A 87 -0.13 13.46 0.88
C SER A 87 -0.30 12.40 1.96
N ASN A 88 0.71 12.22 2.82
CA ASN A 88 0.65 11.28 3.96
C ASN A 88 0.00 11.90 5.23
N ARG A 89 -0.23 13.23 5.21
CA ARG A 89 -0.82 14.03 6.29
C ARG A 89 -0.08 13.90 7.64
N ASP A 90 1.24 13.75 7.61
CA ASP A 90 2.07 13.68 8.82
C ASP A 90 2.42 15.07 9.38
N GLY A 91 2.03 16.14 8.67
CA GLY A 91 2.27 17.53 9.05
C GLY A 91 3.63 18.05 8.62
N SER A 92 4.40 17.29 7.84
CA SER A 92 5.74 17.62 7.35
C SER A 92 5.87 17.33 5.86
N LEU A 93 5.95 18.38 5.05
CA LEU A 93 6.08 18.23 3.61
C LEU A 93 7.49 17.72 3.20
N SER A 94 7.58 16.51 2.65
CA SER A 94 8.79 16.03 1.98
C SER A 94 8.86 16.49 0.52
N PRO A 95 10.08 16.60 -0.07
CA PRO A 95 10.22 16.97 -1.48
C PRO A 95 9.57 15.98 -2.46
N PHE A 96 9.48 14.69 -2.10
CA PHE A 96 8.96 13.66 -2.98
C PHE A 96 7.44 13.56 -2.93
N GLU A 97 6.80 13.89 -1.81
CA GLU A 97 5.35 14.07 -1.75
C GLU A 97 4.93 15.28 -2.58
N ALA A 98 5.64 16.40 -2.44
CA ALA A 98 5.42 17.56 -3.30
C ALA A 98 5.62 17.22 -4.78
N LEU A 99 6.65 16.45 -5.12
CA LEU A 99 6.90 16.02 -6.49
C LEU A 99 5.77 15.12 -7.01
N ASP A 100 5.34 14.13 -6.23
CA ASP A 100 4.24 13.22 -6.58
C ASP A 100 2.95 14.01 -6.86
N ALA A 101 2.55 14.90 -5.94
CA ALA A 101 1.38 15.74 -6.12
C ALA A 101 1.48 16.62 -7.38
N LEU A 102 2.64 17.25 -7.63
CA LEU A 102 2.84 18.07 -8.81
C LEU A 102 2.83 17.27 -10.12
N LEU A 103 3.31 16.04 -10.12
CA LEU A 103 3.25 15.16 -11.27
C LEU A 103 1.80 14.82 -11.62
N VAL A 104 0.97 14.49 -10.64
CA VAL A 104 -0.47 14.24 -10.83
C VAL A 104 -1.15 15.46 -11.45
N ILE A 105 -0.95 16.64 -10.89
CA ILE A 105 -1.56 17.89 -11.40
C ILE A 105 -1.09 18.18 -12.83
N SER A 106 0.15 17.81 -13.17
CA SER A 106 0.70 18.03 -14.51
C SER A 106 0.09 17.14 -15.60
N GLU A 107 -0.56 16.04 -15.22
CA GLU A 107 -1.28 15.17 -16.18
C GLU A 107 -2.54 15.85 -16.73
N GLU A 108 -3.16 16.74 -15.94
CA GLU A 108 -4.35 17.50 -16.34
C GLU A 108 -4.03 18.75 -17.19
N GLY A 109 -2.78 19.19 -17.21
CA GLY A 109 -2.33 20.31 -18.01
C GLY A 109 -1.06 20.97 -17.52
N GLU A 110 -0.66 22.08 -18.15
CA GLU A 110 0.52 22.83 -17.72
C GLU A 110 0.35 23.34 -16.28
N LEU A 111 1.39 23.16 -15.46
CA LEU A 111 1.45 23.69 -14.09
C LEU A 111 1.53 25.22 -14.10
N THR A 112 0.37 25.85 -14.21
CA THR A 112 0.18 27.30 -14.10
C THR A 112 -0.50 27.64 -12.79
N ARG A 113 -0.40 28.90 -12.35
CA ARG A 113 -1.11 29.37 -11.14
C ARG A 113 -2.61 29.12 -11.24
N ASP A 114 -3.19 29.35 -12.42
CA ASP A 114 -4.63 29.24 -12.64
C ASP A 114 -5.08 27.78 -12.60
N ASN A 115 -4.33 26.87 -13.24
CA ASN A 115 -4.62 25.44 -13.22
C ASN A 115 -4.46 24.85 -11.82
N LEU A 116 -3.42 25.24 -11.07
CA LEU A 116 -3.24 24.81 -9.68
C LEU A 116 -4.38 25.30 -8.78
N GLY A 117 -4.84 26.54 -8.97
CA GLY A 117 -5.99 27.08 -8.23
C GLY A 117 -7.30 26.37 -8.56
N ALA A 118 -7.51 26.01 -9.83
CA ALA A 118 -8.65 25.22 -10.26
C ALA A 118 -8.63 23.81 -9.67
N PHE A 119 -7.47 23.14 -9.70
CA PHE A 119 -7.26 21.81 -9.12
C PHE A 119 -7.52 21.80 -7.62
N LEU A 120 -7.02 22.78 -6.87
CA LEU A 120 -7.28 22.89 -5.43
C LEU A 120 -8.78 23.05 -5.12
N SER A 121 -9.51 23.74 -6.00
CA SER A 121 -10.94 23.96 -5.84
C SER A 121 -11.72 22.67 -6.14
N SER A 122 -11.38 21.97 -7.23
CA SER A 122 -12.01 20.68 -7.57
C SER A 122 -11.68 19.60 -6.56
N TYR A 123 -10.42 19.51 -6.11
CA TYR A 123 -9.98 18.55 -5.10
C TYR A 123 -10.76 18.71 -3.79
N ALA A 124 -10.97 19.96 -3.35
CA ALA A 124 -11.80 20.22 -2.17
C ALA A 124 -13.27 19.84 -2.38
N GLU A 125 -13.81 19.99 -3.60
CA GLU A 125 -15.18 19.61 -3.94
C GLU A 125 -15.34 18.08 -4.05
N GLU A 126 -14.40 17.39 -4.68
CA GLU A 126 -14.37 15.93 -4.85
C GLU A 126 -14.15 15.21 -3.52
N GLU A 127 -13.19 15.64 -2.69
CA GLU A 127 -12.99 15.04 -1.36
C GLU A 127 -14.27 15.15 -0.50
N LEU A 128 -14.99 16.27 -0.63
CA LEU A 128 -16.28 16.45 0.02
C LEU A 128 -17.40 15.61 -0.63
N ALA A 129 -17.38 15.42 -1.95
CA ALA A 129 -18.35 14.61 -2.68
C ALA A 129 -18.18 13.11 -2.38
N ASP A 130 -16.96 12.58 -2.38
CA ASP A 130 -16.71 11.17 -2.06
C ASP A 130 -17.08 10.85 -0.61
N ARG A 131 -16.76 11.75 0.31
CA ARG A 131 -17.20 11.63 1.71
C ARG A 131 -18.72 11.72 1.82
N ARG A 132 -19.35 12.53 0.97
CA ARG A 132 -20.81 12.66 0.95
C ARG A 132 -21.46 11.40 0.41
N ASP A 133 -20.94 10.84 -0.67
CA ASP A 133 -21.41 9.60 -1.26
C ASP A 133 -21.25 8.44 -0.28
N PHE A 134 -20.11 8.34 0.42
CA PHE A 134 -19.95 7.35 1.49
C PHE A 134 -20.98 7.54 2.61
N PHE A 135 -21.17 8.77 3.07
CA PHE A 135 -22.16 9.08 4.10
C PHE A 135 -23.56 8.68 3.65
N ASP A 136 -23.96 9.04 2.44
CA ASP A 136 -25.28 8.74 1.89
C ASP A 136 -25.46 7.24 1.56
N ILE A 137 -24.38 6.48 1.29
CA ILE A 137 -24.40 5.01 1.14
C ILE A 137 -24.65 4.33 2.49
N CYS A 138 -24.05 4.84 3.56
CA CYS A 138 -24.20 4.28 4.89
C CYS A 138 -25.53 4.69 5.55
N ASP A 139 -25.98 5.94 5.35
CA ASP A 139 -27.25 6.52 5.86
C ASP A 139 -28.45 5.82 5.19
N SER A 140 -28.75 4.62 5.69
CA SER A 140 -29.70 3.70 5.06
C SER A 140 -31.14 4.11 5.37
N ASP A 141 -31.37 4.76 6.51
CA ASP A 141 -32.68 5.27 6.91
C ASP A 141 -32.95 6.72 6.48
N LEU A 142 -31.92 7.40 5.93
CA LEU A 142 -31.96 8.76 5.38
C LEU A 142 -32.32 9.82 6.43
N ASP A 143 -31.94 9.60 7.69
CA ASP A 143 -32.19 10.53 8.79
C ASP A 143 -31.15 11.67 8.89
N GLY A 144 -30.08 11.58 8.09
CA GLY A 144 -29.01 12.58 8.04
C GLY A 144 -27.96 12.43 9.13
N SER A 145 -27.93 11.29 9.82
CA SER A 145 -26.91 10.87 10.78
C SER A 145 -26.57 9.40 10.56
N LEU A 146 -25.38 8.96 10.97
CA LEU A 146 -24.99 7.55 10.89
C LEU A 146 -25.07 6.92 12.27
N ALA A 147 -25.97 5.96 12.43
CA ALA A 147 -26.02 5.10 13.60
C ALA A 147 -24.99 3.95 13.51
N VAL A 148 -24.67 3.33 14.65
CA VAL A 148 -23.69 2.24 14.75
C VAL A 148 -24.05 1.05 13.84
N ASP A 149 -25.34 0.79 13.67
CA ASP A 149 -25.90 -0.31 12.87
C ASP A 149 -26.00 -0.01 11.38
N GLU A 150 -25.82 1.25 10.98
CA GLU A 150 -25.76 1.70 9.59
C GLU A 150 -24.33 1.72 9.04
N LEU A 151 -23.36 1.67 9.96
CA LEU A 151 -21.97 1.57 9.61
C LEU A 151 -21.57 0.11 9.33
N PRO A 152 -20.60 -0.11 8.43
CA PRO A 152 -19.91 -1.39 8.35
C PRO A 152 -19.40 -1.83 9.72
N ASP A 153 -19.38 -3.14 10.00
CA ASP A 153 -18.97 -3.69 11.31
C ASP A 153 -17.61 -3.16 11.79
N ASP A 154 -16.67 -2.91 10.88
CA ASP A 154 -15.34 -2.36 11.16
C ASP A 154 -15.39 -0.86 11.56
N PHE A 155 -16.36 -0.12 11.03
CA PHE A 155 -16.60 1.30 11.33
C PHE A 155 -17.37 1.50 12.65
N ALA A 156 -18.13 0.51 13.12
CA ALA A 156 -18.80 0.58 14.42
C ALA A 156 -17.82 0.79 15.59
N SER A 157 -16.61 0.23 15.47
CA SER A 157 -15.51 0.45 16.44
C SER A 157 -14.92 1.88 16.38
N MET A 158 -15.08 2.56 15.24
CA MET A 158 -14.63 3.92 14.98
C MET A 158 -15.63 4.98 15.48
N MET A 159 -16.90 4.62 15.68
CA MET A 159 -17.98 5.51 16.17
C MET A 159 -17.58 6.34 17.39
N LEU A 160 -16.88 5.72 18.35
CA LEU A 160 -16.47 6.38 19.60
C LEU A 160 -15.49 7.54 19.39
N GLY A 161 -14.76 7.55 18.27
CA GLY A 161 -13.83 8.63 17.93
C GLY A 161 -14.46 9.74 17.07
N LEU A 162 -15.64 9.48 16.49
CA LEU A 162 -16.30 10.35 15.51
C LEU A 162 -17.50 11.09 16.10
N ASP A 163 -18.21 10.46 17.04
CA ASP A 163 -19.28 11.09 17.82
C ASP A 163 -18.69 12.08 18.83
N ALA A 164 -18.34 13.27 18.34
CA ALA A 164 -17.69 14.32 19.12
C ALA A 164 -18.63 14.89 20.20
N ASN A 165 -19.93 14.84 19.95
CA ASN A 165 -20.94 15.41 20.84
C ASN A 165 -21.53 14.39 21.84
N GLY A 166 -21.31 13.09 21.60
CA GLY A 166 -21.68 11.98 22.47
C GLY A 166 -23.17 11.60 22.41
N ASP A 167 -23.87 11.92 21.32
CA ASP A 167 -25.31 11.64 21.18
C ASP A 167 -25.62 10.24 20.62
N GLY A 168 -24.60 9.47 20.27
CA GLY A 168 -24.71 8.10 19.80
C GLY A 168 -24.91 7.96 18.29
N THR A 169 -24.89 9.06 17.53
CA THR A 169 -24.88 9.05 16.06
C THR A 169 -23.78 9.96 15.52
N ILE A 170 -23.37 9.79 14.26
CA ILE A 170 -22.40 10.69 13.62
C ILE A 170 -23.15 11.59 12.65
N SER A 171 -23.20 12.88 12.95
CA SER A 171 -23.75 13.87 12.02
C SER A 171 -22.79 14.13 10.84
N TRP A 172 -23.30 14.65 9.71
CA TRP A 172 -22.44 15.13 8.62
C TRP A 172 -21.37 16.13 9.07
N SER A 173 -21.66 16.94 10.09
CA SER A 173 -20.71 17.93 10.60
C SER A 173 -19.54 17.30 11.35
N GLU A 174 -19.78 16.19 12.05
CA GLU A 174 -18.74 15.37 12.66
C GLU A 174 -17.99 14.58 11.59
N PHE A 175 -18.71 13.93 10.69
CA PHE A 175 -18.13 13.11 9.62
C PHE A 175 -17.20 13.90 8.69
N ARG A 176 -17.58 15.14 8.30
CA ARG A 176 -16.81 15.98 7.36
C ARG A 176 -15.52 16.59 7.95
N LEU A 177 -15.37 16.59 9.27
CA LEU A 177 -14.19 17.16 9.95
C LEU A 177 -13.15 16.10 10.31
N THR A 178 -13.51 14.82 10.18
CA THR A 178 -12.64 13.71 10.52
C THR A 178 -11.55 13.53 9.47
N ASN A 179 -10.31 13.35 9.92
CA ASN A 179 -9.27 12.75 9.10
C ASN A 179 -9.45 11.22 9.11
N ILE A 180 -10.38 10.71 8.28
CA ILE A 180 -10.77 9.28 8.26
C ILE A 180 -9.58 8.40 7.85
N GLN A 181 -8.61 8.95 7.10
CA GLN A 181 -7.35 8.31 6.76
C GLN A 181 -6.32 8.29 7.91
N ASN A 182 -6.70 8.68 9.13
CA ASN A 182 -5.80 8.57 10.27
C ASN A 182 -5.53 7.08 10.56
N SER A 183 -4.37 6.61 10.13
CA SER A 183 -3.87 5.24 10.31
C SER A 183 -3.96 4.77 11.76
N GLU A 184 -3.88 5.67 12.75
CA GLU A 184 -4.04 5.32 14.16
C GLU A 184 -5.49 4.93 14.52
N MET A 185 -6.49 5.56 13.91
CA MET A 185 -7.90 5.24 14.17
C MET A 185 -8.27 3.91 13.49
N MET A 186 -7.86 3.73 12.22
CA MET A 186 -8.04 2.47 11.49
C MET A 186 -7.36 1.31 12.21
N ALA A 187 -6.08 1.46 12.59
CA ALA A 187 -5.34 0.42 13.30
C ALA A 187 -6.01 0.02 14.62
N ARG A 188 -6.61 0.97 15.35
CA ARG A 188 -7.36 0.67 16.58
C ARG A 188 -8.61 -0.13 16.31
N GLY A 189 -9.37 0.21 15.27
CA GLY A 189 -10.61 -0.49 14.91
C GLY A 189 -10.32 -1.90 14.41
N GLU A 190 -9.48 -2.02 13.39
CA GLU A 190 -9.11 -3.30 12.79
C GLU A 190 -8.35 -4.20 13.75
N GLY A 191 -7.37 -3.66 14.48
CA GLY A 191 -6.65 -4.43 15.49
C GLY A 191 -7.55 -4.92 16.62
N ALA A 192 -8.59 -4.15 16.98
CA ALA A 192 -9.60 -4.59 17.94
C ALA A 192 -10.51 -5.69 17.38
N GLY A 193 -10.95 -5.56 16.12
CA GLY A 193 -11.73 -6.58 15.42
C GLY A 193 -10.98 -7.91 15.32
N LEU A 194 -9.75 -7.88 14.81
CA LEU A 194 -8.89 -9.06 14.70
C LEU A 194 -8.66 -9.73 16.06
N TYR A 195 -8.40 -8.94 17.11
CA TYR A 195 -8.26 -9.50 18.45
C TYR A 195 -9.54 -10.18 18.95
N ALA A 196 -10.71 -9.62 18.64
CA ALA A 196 -11.99 -10.23 19.01
C ALA A 196 -12.18 -11.58 18.31
N GLU A 197 -11.78 -11.71 17.05
CA GLU A 197 -11.80 -12.99 16.32
C GLU A 197 -10.91 -14.03 16.99
N PHE A 198 -9.67 -13.68 17.34
CA PHE A 198 -8.79 -14.58 18.08
C PHE A 198 -9.40 -15.01 19.43
N VAL A 199 -10.09 -14.10 20.13
CA VAL A 199 -10.78 -14.44 21.38
C VAL A 199 -11.96 -15.39 21.14
N GLU A 200 -12.69 -15.23 20.05
CA GLU A 200 -13.78 -16.15 19.70
C GLU A 200 -13.28 -17.56 19.36
N GLU A 201 -12.15 -17.66 18.66
CA GLU A 201 -11.58 -18.93 18.20
C GLU A 201 -10.77 -19.66 19.29
N ILE A 202 -9.90 -18.94 20.00
CA ILE A 202 -8.91 -19.50 20.95
C ILE A 202 -9.36 -19.33 22.41
N GLY A 203 -10.22 -18.34 22.68
CA GLY A 203 -10.61 -17.94 24.02
C GLY A 203 -9.71 -16.85 24.61
N SER A 204 -10.14 -16.29 25.75
CA SER A 204 -9.39 -15.27 26.48
C SER A 204 -8.69 -15.87 27.70
N PRO A 205 -7.37 -15.66 27.89
CA PRO A 205 -6.46 -14.90 27.02
C PRO A 205 -6.06 -15.69 25.76
N VAL A 206 -5.72 -14.97 24.68
CA VAL A 206 -5.27 -15.55 23.41
C VAL A 206 -3.84 -16.04 23.57
N LYS A 207 -3.64 -17.35 23.75
CA LYS A 207 -2.32 -17.95 24.01
C LYS A 207 -1.80 -18.68 22.79
N LEU A 208 -0.50 -18.56 22.51
CA LEU A 208 0.17 -19.40 21.52
C LEU A 208 0.19 -20.87 21.98
N GLU A 209 0.41 -21.11 23.27
CA GLU A 209 0.43 -22.47 23.84
C GLU A 209 -0.98 -23.08 23.84
N GLY A 210 -1.15 -24.20 23.14
CA GLY A 210 -2.42 -24.92 23.05
C GLY A 210 -3.33 -24.45 21.92
N SER A 211 -2.92 -23.44 21.16
CA SER A 211 -3.61 -23.01 19.94
C SER A 211 -3.47 -24.05 18.80
N PRO A 212 -4.43 -24.09 17.87
CA PRO A 212 -4.32 -24.87 16.63
C PRO A 212 -3.00 -24.60 15.91
N LEU A 213 -2.33 -25.65 15.41
CA LEU A 213 -1.02 -25.53 14.75
C LEU A 213 -1.02 -24.53 13.58
N GLU A 214 -2.15 -24.41 12.89
CA GLU A 214 -2.34 -23.50 11.75
C GLU A 214 -2.29 -22.02 12.18
N LEU A 215 -2.76 -21.70 13.40
CA LEU A 215 -2.78 -20.33 13.94
C LEU A 215 -1.50 -19.94 14.68
N ILE A 216 -0.67 -20.91 15.09
CA ILE A 216 0.52 -20.60 15.90
C ILE A 216 1.48 -19.68 15.15
N GLU A 217 1.63 -19.86 13.84
CA GLU A 217 2.52 -19.01 13.04
C GLU A 217 1.96 -17.60 12.90
N GLU A 218 0.65 -17.46 12.74
CA GLU A 218 -0.03 -16.17 12.69
C GLU A 218 0.11 -15.42 14.02
N LEU A 219 -0.26 -16.08 15.13
CA LEU A 219 -0.19 -15.50 16.48
C LEU A 219 1.23 -15.08 16.87
N ARG A 220 2.26 -15.77 16.37
CA ARG A 220 3.67 -15.38 16.61
C ARG A 220 4.04 -14.03 16.01
N MET A 221 3.38 -13.59 14.96
CA MET A 221 3.64 -12.26 14.38
C MET A 221 3.04 -11.16 15.26
N PHE A 222 1.97 -11.48 15.98
CA PHE A 222 1.29 -10.57 16.90
C PHE A 222 1.84 -10.59 18.32
N ASP A 223 2.56 -11.65 18.74
CA ASP A 223 3.24 -11.72 20.04
C ASP A 223 4.56 -10.92 19.98
N LEU A 224 4.46 -9.60 20.17
CA LEU A 224 5.56 -8.66 19.95
C LEU A 224 6.56 -8.67 21.11
N ASP A 225 6.10 -8.93 22.33
CA ASP A 225 6.96 -9.01 23.51
C ASP A 225 7.47 -10.44 23.79
N GLY A 226 6.93 -11.44 23.08
CA GLY A 226 7.38 -12.83 23.12
C GLY A 226 6.97 -13.56 24.40
N ASP A 227 5.93 -13.06 25.11
CA ASP A 227 5.43 -13.68 26.33
C ASP A 227 4.47 -14.87 26.07
N GLY A 228 4.14 -15.11 24.79
CA GLY A 228 3.27 -16.20 24.35
C GLY A 228 1.78 -15.88 24.46
N ILE A 229 1.41 -14.63 24.71
CA ILE A 229 0.04 -14.14 24.82
C ILE A 229 -0.13 -12.95 23.86
N VAL A 230 -1.01 -13.10 22.88
CA VAL A 230 -1.37 -11.97 22.02
C VAL A 230 -2.36 -11.08 22.76
N THR A 231 -2.11 -9.78 22.76
CA THR A 231 -2.97 -8.74 23.33
C THR A 231 -3.57 -7.85 22.26
N GLN A 232 -4.68 -7.17 22.60
CA GLN A 232 -5.29 -6.19 21.71
C GLN A 232 -4.33 -5.03 21.37
N GLN A 233 -3.43 -4.65 22.29
CA GLN A 233 -2.45 -3.61 21.99
C GLN A 233 -1.48 -4.05 20.90
N GLU A 234 -1.09 -5.32 20.90
CA GLU A 234 -0.14 -5.83 19.91
C GLU A 234 -0.79 -6.02 18.56
N THR A 235 -2.04 -6.49 18.49
CA THR A 235 -2.78 -6.54 17.20
C THR A 235 -2.91 -5.13 16.61
N VAL A 236 -3.30 -4.14 17.41
CA VAL A 236 -3.36 -2.73 16.97
C VAL A 236 -1.98 -2.20 16.54
N HIS A 237 -0.90 -2.62 17.20
CA HIS A 237 0.45 -2.20 16.82
C HIS A 237 0.87 -2.79 15.48
N VAL A 238 0.68 -4.09 15.27
CA VAL A 238 1.01 -4.76 14.00
C VAL A 238 0.23 -4.13 12.84
N ILE A 239 -1.08 -3.95 12.99
CA ILE A 239 -1.90 -3.31 11.95
C ILE A 239 -1.43 -1.88 11.68
N ARG A 240 -1.05 -1.12 12.73
CA ARG A 240 -0.50 0.23 12.53
C ARG A 240 0.77 0.22 11.68
N GLU A 241 1.70 -0.70 11.95
CA GLU A 241 2.93 -0.82 11.18
C GLU A 241 2.65 -1.24 9.73
N GLU A 242 1.64 -2.08 9.50
CA GLU A 242 1.20 -2.40 8.13
C GLU A 242 0.60 -1.19 7.41
N LEU A 243 -0.25 -0.42 8.09
CA LEU A 243 -0.86 0.80 7.55
C LEU A 243 0.16 1.95 7.37
N ALA A 244 1.34 1.86 7.97
CA ALA A 244 2.42 2.83 7.76
C ALA A 244 2.93 2.82 6.30
N GLY A 245 2.73 1.72 5.58
CA GLY A 245 2.99 1.61 4.15
C GLY A 245 4.30 0.92 3.78
N ALA A 246 4.53 0.82 2.48
CA ALA A 246 5.66 0.11 1.92
C ALA A 246 7.01 0.75 2.30
N THR A 247 7.97 -0.11 2.68
CA THR A 247 9.34 0.25 2.99
C THR A 247 10.30 -0.32 1.96
N PHE A 248 11.44 0.35 1.76
CA PHE A 248 12.50 -0.07 0.85
C PHE A 248 13.84 -0.20 1.60
N GLU A 249 14.38 -1.40 1.65
CA GLU A 249 15.73 -1.68 2.17
C GLU A 249 16.72 -1.82 1.01
N ILE A 250 17.68 -0.90 0.91
CA ILE A 250 18.66 -0.89 -0.17
C ILE A 250 19.74 -1.93 0.07
N THR A 251 19.92 -2.83 -0.90
CA THR A 251 20.96 -3.87 -0.91
C THR A 251 21.63 -3.91 -2.28
N GLY A 252 22.79 -3.24 -2.41
CA GLY A 252 23.53 -3.19 -3.68
C GLY A 252 22.80 -2.36 -4.73
N ASP A 253 22.49 -2.97 -5.88
CA ASP A 253 21.69 -2.39 -6.98
C ASP A 253 20.20 -2.75 -6.87
N SER A 254 19.79 -3.33 -5.75
CA SER A 254 18.43 -3.79 -5.50
C SER A 254 17.82 -3.11 -4.28
N ALA A 255 16.50 -2.93 -4.29
CA ALA A 255 15.72 -2.41 -3.17
C ALA A 255 14.69 -3.45 -2.75
N ILE A 256 14.80 -3.96 -1.53
CA ILE A 256 13.87 -4.94 -0.98
C ILE A 256 12.63 -4.19 -0.49
N MET A 257 11.49 -4.47 -1.10
CA MET A 257 10.20 -3.89 -0.74
C MET A 257 9.39 -4.80 0.18
N ARG A 258 8.83 -4.21 1.23
CA ARG A 258 7.93 -4.89 2.20
C ARG A 258 6.81 -3.96 2.64
N GLY A 259 5.62 -4.49 2.84
CA GLY A 259 4.49 -3.79 3.43
C GLY A 259 3.40 -3.42 2.44
N VAL A 260 2.31 -2.86 2.98
CA VAL A 260 1.09 -2.51 2.24
C VAL A 260 1.33 -1.28 1.37
N ILE A 261 0.76 -1.29 0.18
CA ILE A 261 0.82 -0.15 -0.74
C ILE A 261 -0.27 0.85 -0.35
N ASN A 262 0.14 2.09 -0.13
CA ASN A 262 -0.75 3.19 0.27
C ASN A 262 -0.26 4.52 -0.34
N VAL A 263 -0.87 5.62 0.08
CA VAL A 263 -0.53 6.99 -0.38
C VAL A 263 0.95 7.36 -0.22
N THR A 264 1.67 6.74 0.72
CA THR A 264 3.12 6.99 0.93
C THR A 264 4.00 6.29 -0.11
N THR A 265 3.47 5.29 -0.83
CA THR A 265 4.29 4.43 -1.70
C THR A 265 4.78 5.14 -2.97
N PRO A 266 3.96 5.90 -3.73
CA PRO A 266 4.44 6.64 -4.90
C PRO A 266 5.61 7.59 -4.60
N PRO A 267 5.55 8.50 -3.60
CA PRO A 267 6.67 9.37 -3.29
C PRO A 267 7.90 8.58 -2.81
N ARG A 268 7.71 7.42 -2.15
CA ARG A 268 8.81 6.52 -1.76
C ARG A 268 9.54 5.91 -2.96
N VAL A 269 8.81 5.54 -4.02
CA VAL A 269 9.39 5.05 -5.29
C VAL A 269 10.22 6.14 -5.96
N LEU A 270 9.68 7.37 -6.01
CA LEU A 270 10.42 8.53 -6.52
C LEU A 270 11.69 8.77 -5.68
N GLU A 271 11.56 8.80 -4.36
CA GLU A 271 12.70 8.94 -3.44
C GLU A 271 13.77 7.88 -3.71
N LEU A 272 13.36 6.61 -3.78
CA LEU A 272 14.26 5.49 -4.06
C LEU A 272 15.08 5.74 -5.33
N ALA A 273 14.40 6.05 -6.44
CA ALA A 273 15.03 6.19 -7.75
C ALA A 273 15.93 7.44 -7.84
N PHE A 274 15.51 8.56 -7.27
CA PHE A 274 16.29 9.82 -7.33
C PHE A 274 17.45 9.85 -6.36
N MET A 275 17.31 9.24 -5.17
CA MET A 275 18.34 9.24 -4.14
C MET A 275 19.34 8.09 -4.29
N ASN A 276 18.96 7.02 -5.02
CA ASN A 276 19.78 5.82 -5.21
C ASN A 276 19.77 5.42 -6.70
N PRO A 277 20.40 6.22 -7.57
CA PRO A 277 20.36 6.02 -9.04
C PRO A 277 21.04 4.73 -9.51
N GLU A 278 21.77 4.03 -8.64
CA GLU A 278 22.32 2.70 -8.88
C GLU A 278 21.28 1.58 -8.80
N ILE A 279 20.13 1.82 -8.17
CA ILE A 279 19.06 0.83 -8.03
C ILE A 279 18.47 0.54 -9.40
N GLN A 280 18.40 -0.74 -9.73
CA GLN A 280 17.83 -1.25 -10.98
C GLN A 280 16.64 -2.16 -10.75
N THR A 281 16.54 -2.76 -9.56
CA THR A 281 15.54 -3.80 -9.29
C THR A 281 14.85 -3.57 -7.95
N ILE A 282 13.52 -3.61 -7.96
CA ILE A 282 12.70 -3.71 -6.74
C ILE A 282 12.42 -5.20 -6.50
N VAL A 283 12.88 -5.70 -5.35
CA VAL A 283 12.68 -7.08 -4.91
C VAL A 283 11.48 -7.13 -3.97
N LEU A 284 10.36 -7.65 -4.44
CA LEU A 284 9.10 -7.75 -3.69
C LEU A 284 9.13 -9.02 -2.84
N VAL A 285 9.41 -8.88 -1.54
CA VAL A 285 9.49 -10.04 -0.63
C VAL A 285 8.17 -10.27 0.11
N ASN A 286 7.53 -9.20 0.57
CA ASN A 286 6.21 -9.26 1.19
C ASN A 286 5.42 -8.04 0.75
N SER A 287 4.66 -8.17 -0.33
CA SER A 287 3.83 -7.11 -0.89
C SER A 287 2.38 -7.59 -0.91
N PRO A 288 1.68 -7.53 0.23
CA PRO A 288 0.39 -8.19 0.39
C PRO A 288 -0.76 -7.53 -0.38
N GLY A 289 -0.63 -6.25 -0.76
CA GLY A 289 -1.66 -5.57 -1.55
C GLY A 289 -1.64 -4.06 -1.40
N SER A 290 -2.69 -3.44 -1.90
CA SER A 290 -2.96 -2.00 -1.80
C SER A 290 -4.21 -1.73 -0.97
N ILE A 291 -4.15 -0.68 -0.14
CA ILE A 291 -5.33 -0.04 0.44
C ILE A 291 -5.73 1.23 -0.34
N ASP A 292 -4.85 1.69 -1.23
CA ASP A 292 -5.07 2.80 -2.15
C ASP A 292 -4.63 2.38 -3.55
N ASP A 293 -5.61 2.00 -4.38
CA ASP A 293 -5.38 1.50 -5.74
C ASP A 293 -4.89 2.59 -6.70
N VAL A 294 -5.28 3.84 -6.46
CA VAL A 294 -4.80 4.99 -7.23
C VAL A 294 -3.32 5.23 -6.91
N ALA A 295 -2.92 5.18 -5.64
CA ALA A 295 -1.51 5.21 -5.27
C ALA A 295 -0.74 4.01 -5.82
N CYS A 296 -1.33 2.81 -5.79
CA CYS A 296 -0.70 1.61 -6.35
C CYS A 296 -0.37 1.77 -7.84
N THR A 297 -1.35 2.14 -8.64
CA THR A 297 -1.15 2.33 -10.10
C THR A 297 -0.20 3.48 -10.41
N ARG A 298 -0.21 4.57 -9.64
CA ARG A 298 0.77 5.66 -9.76
C ARG A 298 2.20 5.20 -9.44
N ALA A 299 2.40 4.49 -8.34
CA ALA A 299 3.70 3.91 -7.99
C ALA A 299 4.20 2.96 -9.09
N GLY A 300 3.33 2.10 -9.62
CA GLY A 300 3.65 1.24 -10.76
C GLY A 300 4.05 2.02 -12.02
N ARG A 301 3.32 3.08 -12.37
CA ARG A 301 3.70 3.96 -13.48
C ARG A 301 5.08 4.58 -13.29
N TYR A 302 5.43 5.02 -12.08
CA TYR A 302 6.78 5.50 -11.79
C TYR A 302 7.84 4.41 -11.99
N ILE A 303 7.63 3.20 -11.45
CA ILE A 303 8.54 2.05 -11.66
C ILE A 303 8.78 1.83 -13.16
N ARG A 304 7.71 1.80 -13.95
CA ARG A 304 7.77 1.60 -15.40
C ARG A 304 8.51 2.74 -16.12
N GLN A 305 8.15 3.99 -15.83
CA GLN A 305 8.73 5.17 -16.49
C GLN A 305 10.21 5.35 -16.16
N LEU A 306 10.63 4.96 -14.96
CA LEU A 306 12.01 5.01 -14.49
C LEU A 306 12.84 3.81 -14.99
N GLY A 307 12.21 2.82 -15.63
CA GLY A 307 12.88 1.64 -16.18
C GLY A 307 13.37 0.65 -15.13
N LEU A 308 12.78 0.67 -13.93
CA LEU A 308 13.11 -0.26 -12.85
C LEU A 308 12.55 -1.65 -13.16
N ASN A 309 13.31 -2.68 -12.79
CA ASN A 309 12.89 -4.08 -12.87
C ASN A 309 12.15 -4.48 -11.58
N THR A 310 11.37 -5.55 -11.67
CA THR A 310 10.72 -6.18 -10.50
C THR A 310 11.13 -7.64 -10.41
N HIS A 311 11.38 -8.08 -9.18
CA HIS A 311 11.78 -9.45 -8.89
C HIS A 311 11.04 -9.99 -7.66
N VAL A 312 10.60 -11.26 -7.71
CA VAL A 312 10.01 -11.96 -6.56
C VAL A 312 10.89 -13.17 -6.21
N PRO A 313 11.55 -13.20 -5.04
CA PRO A 313 12.39 -14.33 -4.66
C PRO A 313 11.55 -15.56 -4.28
N ALA A 314 12.20 -16.70 -4.03
CA ALA A 314 11.53 -17.99 -3.82
C ALA A 314 10.63 -18.02 -2.57
N ASN A 315 10.90 -17.14 -1.60
CA ASN A 315 10.09 -16.94 -0.40
C ASN A 315 9.27 -15.64 -0.46
N GLY A 316 9.16 -15.04 -1.64
CA GLY A 316 8.43 -13.81 -1.89
C GLY A 316 6.94 -14.09 -2.08
N GLU A 317 6.12 -13.28 -1.42
CA GLU A 317 4.67 -13.29 -1.55
C GLU A 317 4.19 -11.93 -2.01
N VAL A 318 3.42 -11.94 -3.10
CA VAL A 318 2.91 -10.75 -3.75
C VAL A 318 1.45 -10.98 -4.06
N ALA A 319 0.55 -10.18 -3.51
CA ALA A 319 -0.88 -10.34 -3.70
C ALA A 319 -1.54 -8.99 -4.03
N SER A 320 -2.72 -9.05 -4.66
CA SER A 320 -3.55 -7.87 -4.94
C SER A 320 -2.76 -6.76 -5.67
N GLY A 321 -2.80 -5.51 -5.18
CA GLY A 321 -1.97 -4.41 -5.71
C GLY A 321 -0.46 -4.67 -5.72
N GLY A 322 0.06 -5.59 -4.91
CA GLY A 322 1.44 -6.06 -5.02
C GLY A 322 1.71 -6.70 -6.39
N VAL A 323 0.75 -7.46 -6.92
CA VAL A 323 0.84 -8.05 -8.25
C VAL A 323 0.85 -6.95 -9.30
N ASP A 324 0.06 -5.91 -9.13
CA ASP A 324 0.05 -4.75 -10.02
C ASP A 324 1.41 -4.03 -10.04
N LEU A 325 2.05 -3.84 -8.88
CA LEU A 325 3.42 -3.32 -8.82
C LEU A 325 4.41 -4.26 -9.49
N PHE A 326 4.33 -5.58 -9.27
CA PHE A 326 5.19 -6.53 -9.97
C PHE A 326 5.08 -6.38 -11.49
N LEU A 327 3.86 -6.26 -12.02
CA LEU A 327 3.61 -6.15 -13.46
C LEU A 327 4.15 -4.85 -14.08
N SER A 328 4.43 -3.84 -13.25
CA SER A 328 5.00 -2.58 -13.70
C SER A 328 6.48 -2.63 -14.07
N GLY A 329 7.21 -3.65 -13.62
CA GLY A 329 8.63 -3.80 -13.92
C GLY A 329 8.93 -3.77 -15.42
N ASN A 330 10.03 -3.11 -15.78
CA ASN A 330 10.53 -3.10 -17.15
C ASN A 330 11.02 -4.49 -17.57
N ASN A 331 11.72 -5.19 -16.67
CA ASN A 331 11.88 -6.63 -16.71
C ASN A 331 11.28 -7.24 -15.44
N ARG A 332 10.62 -8.39 -15.59
CA ARG A 332 9.88 -9.09 -14.54
C ARG A 332 10.40 -10.51 -14.39
N SER A 333 10.90 -10.87 -13.21
CA SER A 333 11.41 -12.21 -12.92
C SER A 333 10.96 -12.72 -11.56
N ALA A 334 10.94 -14.04 -11.40
CA ALA A 334 10.67 -14.68 -10.12
C ALA A 334 11.46 -15.98 -9.98
N GLU A 335 11.80 -16.33 -8.75
CA GLU A 335 12.40 -17.63 -8.44
C GLU A 335 11.32 -18.71 -8.21
N PRO A 336 11.63 -19.99 -8.43
CA PRO A 336 10.72 -21.09 -8.09
C PRO A 336 10.31 -21.03 -6.61
N GLY A 337 9.01 -20.95 -6.35
CA GLY A 337 8.44 -20.82 -5.02
C GLY A 337 7.76 -19.48 -4.75
N ALA A 338 8.04 -18.45 -5.56
CA ALA A 338 7.35 -17.17 -5.50
C ALA A 338 5.82 -17.33 -5.63
N LEU A 339 5.08 -16.62 -4.79
CA LEU A 339 3.62 -16.68 -4.73
C LEU A 339 3.00 -15.38 -5.27
N PHE A 340 1.99 -15.54 -6.14
CA PHE A 340 1.24 -14.44 -6.73
C PHE A 340 -0.27 -14.64 -6.48
N GLY A 341 -0.87 -13.75 -5.69
CA GLY A 341 -2.26 -13.83 -5.27
C GLY A 341 -3.15 -12.83 -6.00
N ILE A 342 -4.22 -13.29 -6.64
CA ILE A 342 -5.21 -12.43 -7.33
C ILE A 342 -6.61 -12.59 -6.74
N HIS A 343 -7.36 -11.50 -6.64
CA HIS A 343 -8.73 -11.49 -6.16
C HIS A 343 -9.50 -10.25 -6.68
N SER A 344 -10.80 -10.18 -6.39
CA SER A 344 -11.62 -9.00 -6.66
C SER A 344 -11.34 -7.87 -5.68
N TRP A 345 -11.25 -6.63 -6.16
CA TRP A 345 -11.43 -5.45 -5.31
C TRP A 345 -12.93 -5.23 -5.01
N ALA A 346 -13.23 -4.32 -4.09
CA ALA A 346 -14.58 -3.89 -3.74
C ALA A 346 -14.65 -2.38 -3.50
N ARG A 347 -15.80 -1.79 -3.82
CA ARG A 347 -16.18 -0.41 -3.47
C ARG A 347 -17.23 -0.46 -2.38
N GLY A 348 -16.81 -0.30 -1.14
CA GLY A 348 -17.65 -0.65 0.00
C GLY A 348 -18.24 -2.06 -0.19
N PRO A 349 -19.54 -2.29 0.08
CA PRO A 349 -20.11 -3.63 0.04
C PRO A 349 -20.19 -4.26 -1.36
N VAL A 350 -19.83 -3.52 -2.42
CA VAL A 350 -20.02 -3.94 -3.81
C VAL A 350 -18.71 -4.43 -4.40
N PRO A 351 -18.53 -5.75 -4.65
CA PRO A 351 -17.35 -6.27 -5.32
C PRO A 351 -17.34 -5.88 -6.81
N ALA A 352 -16.16 -5.79 -7.41
CA ALA A 352 -15.96 -5.46 -8.82
C ALA A 352 -16.82 -6.30 -9.78
N THR A 353 -17.05 -7.58 -9.44
CA THR A 353 -17.82 -8.52 -10.27
C THR A 353 -19.32 -8.23 -10.34
N GLU A 354 -19.85 -7.41 -9.44
CA GLU A 354 -21.25 -6.98 -9.45
C GLU A 354 -21.47 -5.71 -10.30
N LEU A 355 -20.41 -5.02 -10.69
CA LEU A 355 -20.49 -3.86 -11.56
C LEU A 355 -20.70 -4.28 -13.03
N PRO A 356 -21.43 -3.47 -13.83
CA PRO A 356 -21.50 -3.63 -15.27
C PRO A 356 -20.09 -3.62 -15.90
N LYS A 357 -19.85 -4.45 -16.92
CA LYS A 357 -18.53 -4.52 -17.56
C LYS A 357 -18.03 -3.21 -18.19
N ASP A 358 -18.94 -2.28 -18.47
CA ASP A 358 -18.67 -0.95 -19.00
C ASP A 358 -18.66 0.14 -17.92
N HIS A 359 -18.72 -0.23 -16.64
CA HIS A 359 -18.57 0.69 -15.51
C HIS A 359 -17.19 1.33 -15.50
N GLU A 360 -17.14 2.62 -15.18
CA GLU A 360 -15.92 3.43 -15.27
C GLU A 360 -14.83 3.00 -14.28
N ASP A 361 -15.19 2.49 -13.11
CA ASP A 361 -14.25 1.94 -12.11
C ASP A 361 -13.36 0.80 -12.67
N HIS A 362 -13.77 0.13 -13.76
CA HIS A 362 -12.92 -0.84 -14.44
C HIS A 362 -11.78 -0.19 -15.24
N LEU A 363 -11.91 1.09 -15.64
CA LEU A 363 -10.99 1.77 -16.54
C LEU A 363 -9.62 2.03 -15.90
N LEU A 364 -9.55 2.22 -14.58
CA LEU A 364 -8.28 2.39 -13.86
C LEU A 364 -7.34 1.21 -14.13
N TYR A 365 -7.83 -0.01 -13.91
CA TYR A 365 -7.05 -1.24 -14.12
C TYR A 365 -6.86 -1.58 -15.59
N LEU A 366 -7.89 -1.38 -16.43
CA LEU A 366 -7.79 -1.68 -17.85
C LEU A 366 -6.74 -0.79 -18.55
N SER A 367 -6.72 0.50 -18.24
CA SER A 367 -5.69 1.43 -18.75
C SER A 367 -4.31 1.08 -18.21
N TYR A 368 -4.21 0.83 -16.90
CA TYR A 368 -2.96 0.43 -16.26
C TYR A 368 -2.36 -0.84 -16.89
N TYR A 369 -3.14 -1.90 -17.08
CA TYR A 369 -2.63 -3.11 -17.70
C TYR A 369 -2.26 -2.93 -19.17
N GLU A 370 -3.00 -2.12 -19.92
CA GLU A 370 -2.61 -1.75 -21.29
C GLU A 370 -1.23 -1.08 -21.32
N GLU A 371 -0.99 -0.10 -20.44
CA GLU A 371 0.32 0.55 -20.27
C GLU A 371 1.42 -0.44 -19.86
N MET A 372 1.08 -1.42 -19.01
CA MET A 372 2.01 -2.45 -18.55
C MET A 372 2.28 -3.57 -19.57
N GLY A 373 1.58 -3.57 -20.71
CA GLY A 373 1.67 -4.62 -21.73
C GLY A 373 1.00 -5.93 -21.31
N ILE A 374 0.06 -5.86 -20.36
CA ILE A 374 -0.67 -7.00 -19.82
C ILE A 374 -2.03 -7.11 -20.51
N PRO A 375 -2.41 -8.31 -21.03
CA PRO A 375 -3.69 -8.47 -21.70
C PRO A 375 -4.87 -8.16 -20.78
N ALA A 376 -5.86 -7.39 -21.26
CA ALA A 376 -7.08 -7.06 -20.49
C ALA A 376 -7.83 -8.28 -19.93
N LYS A 377 -7.68 -9.47 -20.54
CA LYS A 377 -8.21 -10.74 -20.01
C LYS A 377 -7.66 -11.09 -18.61
N PHE A 378 -6.48 -10.60 -18.25
CA PHE A 378 -5.90 -10.76 -16.91
C PHE A 378 -6.76 -10.06 -15.86
N TYR A 379 -7.15 -8.81 -16.07
CA TYR A 379 -8.03 -8.08 -15.16
C TYR A 379 -9.32 -8.86 -14.85
N TRP A 380 -10.02 -9.27 -15.90
CA TRP A 380 -11.27 -10.01 -15.77
C TRP A 380 -11.06 -11.38 -15.11
N ARG A 381 -9.88 -11.98 -15.27
CA ARG A 381 -9.51 -13.20 -14.55
C ARG A 381 -9.31 -12.88 -13.07
N SER A 382 -8.49 -11.89 -12.72
CA SER A 382 -8.19 -11.50 -11.33
C SER A 382 -9.46 -11.28 -10.52
N ILE A 383 -10.36 -10.41 -10.99
CA ILE A 383 -11.57 -10.11 -10.24
C ILE A 383 -12.55 -11.28 -10.14
N ALA A 384 -12.46 -12.27 -11.05
CA ALA A 384 -13.31 -13.45 -11.03
C ALA A 384 -12.70 -14.65 -10.27
N SER A 385 -11.44 -14.56 -9.83
CA SER A 385 -10.70 -15.68 -9.25
C SER A 385 -11.04 -15.93 -7.78
N ALA A 386 -11.26 -14.87 -7.00
CA ALA A 386 -11.62 -14.94 -5.59
C ALA A 386 -12.42 -13.69 -5.17
N PRO A 387 -13.30 -13.79 -4.16
CA PRO A 387 -13.96 -12.62 -3.58
C PRO A 387 -12.94 -11.69 -2.89
N PRO A 388 -13.33 -10.46 -2.51
CA PRO A 388 -12.44 -9.52 -1.84
C PRO A 388 -11.73 -10.06 -0.59
N GLU A 389 -12.36 -10.98 0.13
CA GLU A 389 -11.83 -11.57 1.37
C GLU A 389 -11.02 -12.87 1.13
N GLY A 390 -10.78 -13.23 -0.14
CA GLY A 390 -10.13 -14.48 -0.53
C GLY A 390 -8.96 -14.24 -1.47
N ILE A 391 -8.11 -15.25 -1.62
CA ILE A 391 -6.96 -15.20 -2.53
C ILE A 391 -6.98 -16.43 -3.43
N HIS A 392 -6.82 -16.20 -4.74
CA HIS A 392 -6.44 -17.25 -5.67
C HIS A 392 -4.94 -17.14 -5.97
N TRP A 393 -4.17 -18.13 -5.49
CA TRP A 393 -2.76 -18.26 -5.82
C TRP A 393 -2.61 -18.77 -7.26
N MET A 394 -1.95 -17.96 -8.09
CA MET A 394 -1.81 -18.23 -9.52
C MET A 394 -1.01 -19.51 -9.80
N THR A 395 -1.41 -20.24 -10.85
CA THR A 395 -0.68 -21.44 -11.30
C THR A 395 0.36 -21.11 -12.36
N GLU A 396 1.26 -22.07 -12.64
CA GLU A 396 2.25 -21.93 -13.71
C GLU A 396 1.61 -21.69 -15.09
N GLU A 397 0.48 -22.36 -15.37
CA GLU A 397 -0.27 -22.16 -16.61
C GLU A 397 -0.84 -20.74 -16.72
N GLU A 398 -1.20 -20.12 -15.59
CA GLU A 398 -1.67 -18.74 -15.57
C GLU A 398 -0.53 -17.75 -15.82
N PHE A 399 0.68 -18.01 -15.28
CA PHE A 399 1.84 -17.18 -15.59
C PHE A 399 2.17 -17.16 -17.09
N GLU A 400 2.09 -18.31 -17.76
CA GLU A 400 2.26 -18.40 -19.21
C GLU A 400 1.12 -17.73 -19.99
N LEU A 401 -0.12 -17.90 -19.53
CA LEU A 401 -1.30 -17.34 -20.21
C LEU A 401 -1.29 -15.81 -20.25
N PHE A 402 -0.70 -15.18 -19.24
CA PHE A 402 -0.70 -13.73 -19.05
C PHE A 402 0.66 -13.05 -19.25
N ASP A 403 1.68 -13.79 -19.69
CA ASP A 403 3.02 -13.27 -19.97
C ASP A 403 3.65 -12.57 -18.75
N PHE A 404 3.56 -13.22 -17.59
CA PHE A 404 3.91 -12.62 -16.29
C PHE A 404 5.41 -12.27 -16.17
N PHE A 405 6.27 -13.07 -16.80
CA PHE A 405 7.72 -12.93 -16.72
C PHE A 405 8.29 -12.51 -18.08
N THR A 406 9.26 -11.60 -18.07
CA THR A 406 9.93 -11.14 -19.31
C THR A 406 11.26 -11.84 -19.53
N ASP A 407 11.86 -12.40 -18.48
CA ASP A 407 13.04 -13.25 -18.62
C ASP A 407 12.60 -14.66 -19.06
N GLU A 408 13.32 -15.23 -20.03
CA GLU A 408 13.19 -16.67 -20.31
C GLU A 408 13.53 -17.41 -19.02
N ARG A 409 12.55 -18.10 -18.40
CA ARG A 409 12.80 -19.00 -17.26
C ARG A 409 13.93 -19.95 -17.68
N SER A 410 15.15 -19.68 -17.20
CA SER A 410 16.29 -20.54 -17.52
C SER A 410 16.05 -21.89 -16.86
N ASP A 411 15.64 -22.85 -17.69
CA ASP A 411 15.71 -24.29 -17.50
C ASP A 411 15.03 -24.85 -16.24
N LEU A 412 13.72 -25.10 -16.34
CA LEU A 412 13.06 -26.15 -15.56
C LEU A 412 13.30 -27.51 -16.25
N GLU A 413 14.44 -28.14 -15.95
CA GLU A 413 14.65 -29.59 -16.12
C GLU A 413 14.76 -30.31 -14.76
#